data_AF-A0A1Q7YIS9-F1
#
_entry.id   AF-A0A1Q7YIS9-F1
#
_cell.length_a   1.000
_cell.length_b   1.000
_cell.length_c   1.000
_cell.angle_alpha   90.00
_cell.angle_beta   90.00
_cell.angle_gamma   90.00
#
_symmetry.space_group_name_H-M   'P 1'
#
loop_
_entity.id
_entity.type
_entity.pdbx_description
1 polymer ?
#
loop_
_entity_poly.entity_id
_entity_poly.type
_entity_poly.pdbx_seq_one_letter_code
_entity_poly.pdbx_strand_id
1 'polypeptide(L)'
;MRWNRLQTARREELKIAVVVFCFPPNKGNIGTAAELDVFPSVMGILRKLKDDGYDVEVPESADSLREMLLGSEAEGYGTTANVLYKMSVDEFFQKCPYVEDIEREWGRAPGEINSFDGKLLIQGIRLGKVFLGVQPTFGYEGDPMRLLMARSGAPHHGFAAFYTFIEKVFKADAVIHVGTHGSLEFMPGKQVGLSEKCWPDRLIGELPNVYIYSVNNPSEGSIAKRRSYAELISYLTPPVENAGLYKELAGLKELLSDYRQARDEKEREHLFAAIEESAVRLHLDAN
;
A
#
# COMPACT_ATOMS: atom_id res chain seq x y z
N MET A 1 -19.76 -16.47 -9.52
CA MET A 1 -20.96 -16.16 -8.69
C MET A 1 -20.78 -14.95 -7.77
N ARG A 2 -19.57 -14.67 -7.23
CA ARG A 2 -19.36 -13.54 -6.29
C ARG A 2 -19.71 -12.15 -6.85
N TRP A 3 -19.34 -11.83 -8.09
CA TRP A 3 -19.77 -10.57 -8.74
C TRP A 3 -21.28 -10.39 -8.83
N ASN A 4 -22.04 -11.48 -9.07
CA ASN A 4 -23.50 -11.42 -9.08
C ASN A 4 -24.07 -11.19 -7.67
N ARG A 5 -23.45 -11.74 -6.63
CA ARG A 5 -23.83 -11.47 -5.24
C ARG A 5 -23.70 -9.98 -4.89
N LEU A 6 -22.67 -9.30 -5.39
CA LEU A 6 -22.52 -7.85 -5.20
C LEU A 6 -23.68 -7.04 -5.81
N GLN A 7 -24.30 -7.55 -6.87
CA GLN A 7 -25.44 -6.90 -7.53
C GLN A 7 -26.79 -7.23 -6.88
N THR A 8 -26.92 -8.42 -6.29
CA THR A 8 -28.23 -8.98 -5.89
C THR A 8 -28.47 -8.98 -4.38
N ALA A 9 -27.42 -9.02 -3.57
CA ALA A 9 -27.55 -8.99 -2.12
C ALA A 9 -27.89 -7.58 -1.62
N ARG A 10 -28.52 -7.51 -0.44
CA ARG A 10 -28.76 -6.23 0.23
C ARG A 10 -27.42 -5.64 0.67
N ARG A 11 -27.20 -4.34 0.46
CA ARG A 11 -25.92 -3.68 0.76
C ARG A 11 -25.48 -3.83 2.22
N GLU A 12 -26.44 -3.74 3.14
CA GLU A 12 -26.22 -3.98 4.58
C GLU A 12 -25.76 -5.41 4.91
N GLU A 13 -25.92 -6.39 4.02
CA GLU A 13 -25.46 -7.77 4.23
C GLU A 13 -24.03 -7.99 3.74
N LEU A 14 -23.54 -7.13 2.85
CA LEU A 14 -22.25 -7.30 2.19
C LEU A 14 -21.11 -6.99 3.16
N LYS A 15 -20.10 -7.86 3.15
CA LYS A 15 -18.85 -7.67 3.89
C LYS A 15 -17.74 -7.21 2.95
N ILE A 16 -17.13 -6.06 3.26
CA ILE A 16 -16.08 -5.47 2.43
C ILE A 16 -14.76 -5.50 3.20
N ALA A 17 -13.72 -6.04 2.58
CA ALA A 17 -12.36 -5.90 3.09
C ALA A 17 -11.69 -4.70 2.39
N VAL A 18 -11.26 -3.71 3.13
CA VAL A 18 -10.41 -2.61 2.65
C VAL A 18 -8.99 -2.92 3.08
N VAL A 19 -8.08 -3.01 2.13
CA VAL A 19 -6.68 -3.39 2.36
C VAL A 19 -5.78 -2.20 2.05
N VAL A 20 -4.98 -1.81 3.04
CA VAL A 20 -3.98 -0.74 2.92
C VAL A 20 -2.57 -1.32 2.97
N PHE A 21 -1.61 -0.59 2.40
CA PHE A 21 -0.22 -1.02 2.27
C PHE A 21 0.72 -0.18 3.14
N CYS A 22 1.92 -0.73 3.34
CA CYS A 22 3.06 -0.04 3.92
C CYS A 22 4.06 0.25 2.80
N PHE A 23 4.03 1.45 2.20
CA PHE A 23 4.98 1.82 1.16
C PHE A 23 5.59 3.22 1.40
N PRO A 24 6.92 3.40 1.42
CA PRO A 24 7.96 2.40 1.11
C PRO A 24 8.09 1.31 2.18
N PRO A 25 8.40 0.06 1.79
CA PRO A 25 8.64 -1.03 2.74
C PRO A 25 9.74 -0.64 3.73
N ASN A 26 9.56 -1.02 5.00
CA ASN A 26 10.50 -0.80 6.11
C ASN A 26 10.72 0.67 6.55
N LYS A 27 9.92 1.64 6.05
CA LYS A 27 9.96 3.04 6.54
C LYS A 27 8.89 3.40 7.57
N GLY A 28 8.13 2.43 8.06
CA GLY A 28 7.17 2.61 9.17
C GLY A 28 5.89 3.38 8.84
N ASN A 29 5.68 3.81 7.60
CA ASN A 29 4.51 4.57 7.21
C ASN A 29 3.39 3.64 6.71
N ILE A 30 2.61 3.07 7.65
CA ILE A 30 1.30 2.53 7.30
C ILE A 30 0.44 3.65 6.73
N GLY A 31 -0.21 3.40 5.60
CA GLY A 31 -1.11 4.39 5.00
C GLY A 31 -0.39 5.45 4.16
N THR A 32 0.76 5.11 3.58
CA THR A 32 1.33 5.86 2.46
C THR A 32 1.30 5.01 1.20
N ALA A 33 0.73 5.57 0.15
CA ALA A 33 0.74 5.04 -1.21
C ALA A 33 1.25 6.15 -2.14
N ALA A 34 1.71 5.82 -3.35
CA ALA A 34 2.32 6.81 -4.24
C ALA A 34 1.36 7.99 -4.46
N GLU A 35 1.72 9.14 -3.91
CA GLU A 35 1.00 10.41 -4.08
C GLU A 35 -0.48 10.36 -3.62
N LEU A 36 -0.82 9.46 -2.71
CA LEU A 36 -2.16 9.30 -2.15
C LEU A 36 -2.14 9.40 -0.62
N ASP A 37 -3.00 10.27 -0.08
CA ASP A 37 -3.25 10.31 1.36
C ASP A 37 -4.25 9.21 1.75
N VAL A 38 -3.75 8.11 2.29
CA VAL A 38 -4.53 6.86 2.43
C VAL A 38 -5.65 7.02 3.45
N PHE A 39 -5.40 7.59 4.63
CA PHE A 39 -6.43 7.66 5.68
C PHE A 39 -7.62 8.55 5.29
N PRO A 40 -7.44 9.77 4.75
CA PRO A 40 -8.54 10.56 4.20
C PRO A 40 -9.23 9.89 3.01
N SER A 41 -8.49 9.18 2.16
CA SER A 41 -9.08 8.44 1.03
C SER A 41 -9.96 7.28 1.51
N VAL A 42 -9.47 6.49 2.48
CA VAL A 42 -10.24 5.43 3.13
C VAL A 42 -11.45 6.01 3.84
N MET A 43 -11.33 7.14 4.55
CA MET A 43 -12.47 7.85 5.14
C MET A 43 -13.52 8.23 4.10
N GLY A 44 -13.09 8.70 2.91
CA GLY A 44 -13.98 8.96 1.78
C GLY A 44 -14.72 7.70 1.31
N ILE A 45 -14.01 6.57 1.18
CA ILE A 45 -14.60 5.27 0.84
C ILE A 45 -15.62 4.84 1.91
N LEU A 46 -15.26 4.89 3.18
CA LEU A 46 -16.13 4.48 4.31
C LEU A 46 -17.41 5.34 4.38
N ARG A 47 -17.29 6.66 4.21
CA ARG A 47 -18.45 7.57 4.14
C ARG A 47 -19.35 7.21 2.96
N LYS A 48 -18.78 6.99 1.78
CA LYS A 48 -19.56 6.63 0.60
C LYS A 48 -20.29 5.30 0.77
N LEU A 49 -19.63 4.29 1.36
CA LEU A 49 -20.24 3.01 1.71
C LEU A 49 -21.42 3.21 2.68
N LYS A 50 -21.25 4.05 3.71
CA LYS A 50 -22.32 4.37 4.65
C LYS A 50 -23.52 5.03 3.95
N ASP A 51 -23.26 6.03 3.12
CA ASP A 51 -24.29 6.76 2.38
C ASP A 51 -25.04 5.85 1.40
N ASP A 52 -24.37 4.85 0.85
CA ASP A 52 -24.99 3.84 -0.03
C ASP A 52 -25.76 2.75 0.73
N GLY A 53 -25.73 2.73 2.07
CA GLY A 53 -26.49 1.79 2.90
C GLY A 53 -25.75 0.49 3.25
N TYR A 54 -24.42 0.50 3.22
CA TYR A 54 -23.62 -0.58 3.80
C TYR A 54 -23.56 -0.46 5.32
N ASP A 55 -23.40 -1.60 5.99
CA ASP A 55 -23.18 -1.66 7.45
C ASP A 55 -21.70 -1.33 7.75
N VAL A 56 -21.43 -0.05 8.03
CA VAL A 56 -20.10 0.46 8.32
C VAL A 56 -20.13 1.52 9.41
N GLU A 57 -19.22 1.37 10.37
CA GLU A 57 -18.94 2.36 11.40
C GLU A 57 -17.86 3.31 10.88
N VAL A 58 -18.23 4.56 10.63
CA VAL A 58 -17.29 5.57 10.12
C VAL A 58 -16.73 6.34 11.31
N PRO A 59 -15.41 6.35 11.54
CA PRO A 59 -14.78 7.16 12.59
C PRO A 59 -15.05 8.66 12.40
N GLU A 60 -14.74 9.47 13.41
CA GLU A 60 -15.00 10.91 13.37
C GLU A 60 -14.09 11.64 12.36
N SER A 61 -12.83 11.19 12.25
CA SER A 61 -11.80 11.81 11.41
C SER A 61 -10.81 10.77 10.86
N ALA A 62 -10.00 11.18 9.88
CA ALA A 62 -8.90 10.37 9.38
C ALA A 62 -7.85 10.08 10.46
N ASP A 63 -7.62 11.02 11.38
CA ASP A 63 -6.73 10.82 12.52
C ASP A 63 -7.29 9.79 13.49
N SER A 64 -8.59 9.84 13.80
CA SER A 64 -9.25 8.83 14.62
C SER A 64 -9.18 7.45 13.97
N LEU A 65 -9.39 7.34 12.64
CA LEU A 65 -9.21 6.09 11.91
C LEU A 65 -7.77 5.57 12.01
N ARG A 66 -6.78 6.47 11.90
CA ARG A 66 -5.37 6.14 12.03
C ARG A 66 -5.03 5.65 13.44
N GLU A 67 -5.49 6.34 14.48
CA GLU A 67 -5.29 5.93 15.87
C GLU A 67 -5.96 4.59 16.18
N MET A 68 -7.16 4.35 15.66
CA MET A 68 -7.83 3.06 15.79
C MET A 68 -7.03 1.94 15.11
N LEU A 69 -6.47 2.20 13.92
CA LEU A 69 -5.68 1.20 13.19
C LEU A 69 -4.31 0.93 13.83
N LEU A 70 -3.63 1.98 14.30
CA LEU A 70 -2.27 1.93 14.85
C LEU A 70 -2.21 1.80 16.37
N GLY A 71 -3.35 1.59 17.03
CA GLY A 71 -3.53 1.76 18.47
C GLY A 71 -2.56 0.98 19.36
N SER A 72 -2.62 1.29 20.65
CA SER A 72 -1.61 0.92 21.65
C SER A 72 -1.36 -0.59 21.84
N GLU A 73 -2.28 -1.46 21.41
CA GLU A 73 -2.07 -2.91 21.52
C GLU A 73 -1.05 -3.44 20.51
N ALA A 74 -0.75 -2.67 19.45
CA ALA A 74 0.21 -3.05 18.41
C ALA A 74 1.60 -3.35 18.99
N GLU A 75 2.06 -2.55 19.96
CA GLU A 75 3.36 -2.72 20.64
C GLU A 75 3.44 -4.05 21.40
N GLY A 76 2.34 -4.46 22.04
CA GLY A 76 2.26 -5.71 22.80
C GLY A 76 2.47 -6.96 21.94
N TYR A 77 2.28 -6.85 20.63
CA TYR A 77 2.47 -7.93 19.65
C TYR A 77 3.68 -7.73 18.73
N GLY A 78 4.46 -6.66 18.91
CA GLY A 78 5.54 -6.31 17.99
C GLY A 78 5.06 -5.99 16.57
N THR A 79 3.81 -5.53 16.45
CA THR A 79 3.16 -5.21 15.17
C THR A 79 3.08 -3.70 14.96
N THR A 80 2.89 -3.26 13.73
CA THR A 80 2.75 -1.83 13.40
C THR A 80 1.30 -1.36 13.48
N ALA A 81 0.32 -2.26 13.34
CA ALA A 81 -1.10 -1.98 13.52
C ALA A 81 -1.74 -2.96 14.51
N ASN A 82 -2.90 -2.56 15.05
CA ASN A 82 -3.73 -3.37 15.93
C ASN A 82 -4.03 -4.73 15.32
N VAL A 83 -4.14 -5.75 16.16
CA VAL A 83 -4.41 -7.13 15.73
C VAL A 83 -5.90 -7.43 15.89
N LEU A 84 -6.63 -7.52 14.79
CA LEU A 84 -8.04 -7.89 14.80
C LEU A 84 -8.23 -9.38 15.09
N TYR A 85 -7.34 -10.23 14.57
CA TYR A 85 -7.51 -11.67 14.63
C TYR A 85 -6.18 -12.40 14.82
N LYS A 86 -6.20 -13.45 15.63
CA LYS A 86 -5.07 -14.33 15.89
C LYS A 86 -5.45 -15.74 15.43
N MET A 87 -4.99 -16.13 14.26
CA MET A 87 -5.28 -17.43 13.66
C MET A 87 -4.34 -18.47 14.26
N SER A 88 -4.87 -19.58 14.78
CA SER A 88 -4.04 -20.70 15.21
C SER A 88 -3.44 -21.41 14.00
N VAL A 89 -2.32 -22.11 14.19
CA VAL A 89 -1.71 -22.93 13.14
C VAL A 89 -2.68 -24.00 12.66
N ASP A 90 -3.42 -24.64 13.56
CA ASP A 90 -4.43 -25.64 13.22
C ASP A 90 -5.54 -25.06 12.32
N GLU A 91 -6.03 -23.86 12.64
CA GLU A 91 -7.03 -23.18 11.81
C GLU A 91 -6.45 -22.82 10.44
N PHE A 92 -5.20 -22.33 10.42
CA PHE A 92 -4.51 -22.01 9.17
C PHE A 92 -4.36 -23.25 8.29
N PHE A 93 -3.98 -24.40 8.85
CA PHE A 93 -3.83 -25.66 8.12
C PHE A 93 -5.15 -26.19 7.59
N GLN A 94 -6.25 -26.00 8.32
CA GLN A 94 -7.59 -26.39 7.87
C GLN A 94 -8.11 -25.52 6.71
N LYS A 95 -7.68 -24.24 6.65
CA LYS A 95 -8.26 -23.26 5.71
C LYS A 95 -7.35 -22.92 4.54
N CYS A 96 -6.03 -23.05 4.68
CA CYS A 96 -5.04 -22.77 3.64
C CYS A 96 -4.54 -24.09 3.04
N PRO A 97 -4.92 -24.44 1.80
CA PRO A 97 -4.53 -25.72 1.20
C PRO A 97 -3.07 -25.76 0.70
N TYR A 98 -2.34 -24.64 0.75
CA TYR A 98 -1.01 -24.49 0.16
C TYR A 98 0.11 -24.42 1.21
N VAL A 99 -0.17 -24.79 2.46
CA VAL A 99 0.76 -24.71 3.58
C VAL A 99 2.08 -25.43 3.27
N GLU A 100 2.04 -26.63 2.68
CA GLU A 100 3.26 -27.39 2.37
C GLU A 100 4.20 -26.63 1.43
N ASP A 101 3.66 -25.90 0.45
CA ASP A 101 4.47 -25.08 -0.46
C ASP A 101 5.08 -23.87 0.27
N ILE A 102 4.39 -23.32 1.26
CA ILE A 102 4.89 -22.23 2.11
C ILE A 102 5.99 -22.75 3.03
N GLU A 103 5.78 -23.91 3.68
CA GLU A 103 6.74 -24.47 4.64
C GLU A 103 8.07 -24.88 4.00
N ARG A 104 8.07 -25.23 2.71
CA ARG A 104 9.30 -25.49 1.95
C ARG A 104 10.22 -24.28 1.86
N GLU A 105 9.66 -23.08 1.83
CA GLU A 105 10.41 -21.83 1.69
C GLU A 105 10.65 -21.16 3.06
N TRP A 106 9.61 -21.13 3.91
CA TRP A 106 9.59 -20.33 5.14
C TRP A 106 9.69 -21.16 6.42
N GLY A 107 9.88 -22.47 6.31
CA GLY A 107 9.87 -23.38 7.47
C GLY A 107 8.47 -23.52 8.08
N ARG A 108 8.39 -24.13 9.26
CA ARG A 108 7.11 -24.47 9.89
C ARG A 108 6.28 -23.24 10.27
N ALA A 109 4.97 -23.31 10.10
CA ALA A 109 4.05 -22.30 10.62
C ALA A 109 4.14 -22.21 12.17
N PRO A 110 3.94 -21.03 12.77
CA PRO A 110 3.52 -19.76 12.15
C PRO A 110 4.67 -18.94 11.53
N GLY A 111 5.91 -19.43 11.59
CA GLY A 111 7.11 -18.64 11.25
C GLY A 111 7.32 -17.46 12.19
N GLU A 112 8.18 -16.52 11.80
CA GLU A 112 8.52 -15.33 12.62
C GLU A 112 7.77 -14.06 12.17
N ILE A 113 7.34 -13.99 10.91
CA ILE A 113 6.74 -12.78 10.34
C ILE A 113 5.24 -12.77 10.60
N ASN A 114 4.74 -11.69 11.21
CA ASN A 114 3.35 -11.55 11.63
C ASN A 114 2.88 -12.73 12.50
N SER A 115 3.70 -13.14 13.46
CA SER A 115 3.34 -14.17 14.43
C SER A 115 3.62 -13.70 15.86
N PHE A 116 2.81 -14.17 16.80
CA PHE A 116 3.03 -13.97 18.22
C PHE A 116 2.36 -15.10 19.00
N ASP A 117 3.06 -15.63 20.01
CA ASP A 117 2.56 -16.71 20.88
C ASP A 117 2.00 -17.91 20.09
N GLY A 118 2.77 -18.36 19.08
CA GLY A 118 2.40 -19.51 18.25
C GLY A 118 1.21 -19.28 17.29
N LYS A 119 0.75 -18.03 17.13
CA LYS A 119 -0.40 -17.67 16.27
C LYS A 119 0.01 -16.71 15.17
N LEU A 120 -0.72 -16.76 14.06
CA LEU A 120 -0.58 -15.83 12.93
C LEU A 120 -1.47 -14.60 13.18
N LEU A 121 -0.89 -13.42 13.03
CA LEU A 121 -1.51 -12.14 13.35
C LEU A 121 -2.09 -11.49 12.10
N ILE A 122 -3.39 -11.17 12.17
CA ILE A 122 -4.08 -10.40 11.16
C ILE A 122 -4.22 -8.96 11.67
N GLN A 123 -3.38 -8.08 11.14
CA GLN A 123 -3.36 -6.67 11.49
C GLN A 123 -4.51 -5.93 10.79
N GLY A 124 -5.27 -5.16 11.56
CA GLY A 124 -6.42 -4.40 11.09
C GLY A 124 -7.42 -4.11 12.18
N ILE A 125 -8.54 -3.51 11.78
CA ILE A 125 -9.70 -3.21 12.64
C ILE A 125 -11.00 -3.59 11.92
N ARG A 126 -12.06 -3.73 12.70
CA ARG A 126 -13.41 -3.97 12.18
C ARG A 126 -14.29 -2.75 12.43
N LEU A 127 -15.02 -2.37 11.40
CA LEU A 127 -15.92 -1.21 11.35
C LEU A 127 -17.29 -1.69 10.82
N GLY A 128 -18.12 -2.28 11.69
CA GLY A 128 -19.35 -2.97 11.27
C GLY A 128 -19.08 -4.24 10.43
N LYS A 129 -19.53 -4.25 9.17
CA LYS A 129 -19.22 -5.28 8.16
C LYS A 129 -18.07 -4.90 7.24
N VAL A 130 -17.33 -3.86 7.57
CA VAL A 130 -16.07 -3.52 6.90
C VAL A 130 -14.89 -3.98 7.73
N PHE A 131 -13.93 -4.65 7.10
CA PHE A 131 -12.62 -4.94 7.68
C PHE A 131 -11.61 -3.98 7.06
N LEU A 132 -10.89 -3.20 7.86
CA LEU A 132 -9.74 -2.43 7.40
C LEU A 132 -8.48 -3.17 7.82
N GLY A 133 -7.80 -3.80 6.86
CA GLY A 133 -6.62 -4.63 7.08
C GLY A 133 -5.34 -3.98 6.57
N VAL A 134 -4.23 -4.23 7.26
CA VAL A 134 -2.88 -3.87 6.79
C VAL A 134 -2.28 -5.10 6.13
N GLN A 135 -1.98 -4.98 4.84
CA GLN A 135 -1.36 -6.08 4.10
C GLN A 135 0.02 -6.39 4.70
N PRO A 136 0.35 -7.66 5.00
CA PRO A 136 1.68 -8.03 5.42
C PRO A 136 2.73 -7.71 4.35
N THR A 137 3.98 -7.55 4.77
CA THR A 137 5.10 -7.33 3.84
C THR A 137 5.35 -8.60 3.01
N PHE A 138 6.24 -8.51 2.01
CA PHE A 138 6.64 -9.70 1.25
C PHE A 138 7.46 -10.71 2.06
N GLY A 139 8.09 -10.27 3.15
CA GLY A 139 9.11 -11.03 3.88
C GLY A 139 10.50 -11.03 3.24
N TYR A 140 10.65 -10.55 2.00
CA TYR A 140 11.95 -10.32 1.36
C TYR A 140 12.31 -8.83 1.44
N GLU A 141 13.55 -8.51 1.85
CA GLU A 141 14.05 -7.14 1.82
C GLU A 141 14.41 -6.71 0.38
N GLY A 142 13.97 -5.51 -0.03
CA GLY A 142 14.35 -4.90 -1.31
C GLY A 142 13.19 -4.63 -2.27
N ASP A 143 13.50 -4.56 -3.57
CA ASP A 143 12.58 -4.19 -4.65
C ASP A 143 11.53 -5.30 -4.94
N PRO A 144 10.22 -5.04 -4.72
CA PRO A 144 9.13 -5.97 -5.02
C PRO A 144 9.12 -6.49 -6.47
N MET A 145 9.60 -5.69 -7.43
CA MET A 145 9.63 -6.08 -8.84
C MET A 145 10.55 -7.28 -9.10
N ARG A 146 11.54 -7.53 -8.21
CA ARG A 146 12.38 -8.74 -8.30
C ARG A 146 11.58 -10.02 -8.16
N LEU A 147 10.47 -10.01 -7.42
CA LEU A 147 9.61 -11.17 -7.25
C LEU A 147 8.84 -11.54 -8.52
N LEU A 148 8.56 -10.57 -9.40
CA LEU A 148 8.01 -10.87 -10.73
C LEU A 148 8.97 -11.67 -11.61
N MET A 149 10.28 -11.52 -11.37
CA MET A 149 11.33 -12.24 -12.10
C MET A 149 11.76 -13.53 -11.37
N ALA A 150 11.32 -13.73 -10.13
CA ALA A 150 11.65 -14.91 -9.36
C ALA A 150 11.02 -16.16 -10.00
N ARG A 151 11.85 -17.15 -10.32
CA ARG A 151 11.41 -18.43 -10.89
C ARG A 151 10.72 -19.33 -9.86
N SER A 152 10.94 -19.05 -8.58
CA SER A 152 10.44 -19.78 -7.42
C SER A 152 10.26 -18.81 -6.25
N GLY A 153 9.44 -19.21 -5.29
CA GLY A 153 9.18 -18.46 -4.07
C GLY A 153 7.75 -18.67 -3.60
N ALA A 154 7.50 -18.39 -2.33
CA ALA A 154 6.19 -18.44 -1.71
C ALA A 154 5.97 -17.19 -0.85
N PRO A 155 4.73 -16.75 -0.61
CA PRO A 155 4.44 -15.81 0.44
C PRO A 155 4.76 -16.45 1.80
N HIS A 156 5.18 -15.66 2.80
CA HIS A 156 5.32 -16.15 4.16
C HIS A 156 3.94 -16.48 4.79
N HIS A 157 3.94 -17.25 5.89
CA HIS A 157 2.70 -17.72 6.55
C HIS A 157 1.73 -16.59 6.88
N GLY A 158 2.21 -15.49 7.48
CA GLY A 158 1.38 -14.33 7.82
C GLY A 158 0.66 -13.70 6.62
N PHE A 159 1.31 -13.67 5.45
CA PHE A 159 0.70 -13.16 4.21
C PHE A 159 -0.41 -14.07 3.71
N ALA A 160 -0.17 -15.38 3.68
CA ALA A 160 -1.19 -16.35 3.30
C ALA A 160 -2.35 -16.38 4.30
N ALA A 161 -2.06 -16.25 5.60
CA ALA A 161 -3.06 -16.17 6.66
C ALA A 161 -3.97 -14.94 6.52
N PHE A 162 -3.41 -13.79 6.12
CA PHE A 162 -4.18 -12.57 5.88
C PHE A 162 -5.27 -12.77 4.81
N TYR A 163 -4.91 -13.31 3.65
CA TYR A 163 -5.89 -13.57 2.59
C TYR A 163 -6.83 -14.74 2.93
N THR A 164 -6.33 -15.76 3.63
CA THR A 164 -7.16 -16.85 4.16
C THR A 164 -8.21 -16.32 5.14
N PHE A 165 -7.83 -15.38 6.01
CA PHE A 165 -8.75 -14.72 6.93
C PHE A 165 -9.83 -13.94 6.17
N ILE A 166 -9.43 -13.08 5.22
CA ILE A 166 -10.38 -12.30 4.41
C ILE A 166 -11.41 -13.21 3.74
N GLU A 167 -10.96 -14.28 3.10
CA GLU A 167 -11.84 -15.13 2.31
C GLU A 167 -12.67 -16.10 3.15
N LYS A 168 -12.06 -16.78 4.14
CA LYS A 168 -12.66 -17.94 4.82
C LYS A 168 -13.18 -17.63 6.23
N VAL A 169 -12.60 -16.64 6.92
CA VAL A 169 -12.96 -16.29 8.30
C VAL A 169 -13.87 -15.08 8.34
N PHE A 170 -13.39 -13.93 7.84
CA PHE A 170 -14.19 -12.73 7.69
C PHE A 170 -15.32 -12.94 6.67
N LYS A 171 -15.04 -13.72 5.62
CA LYS A 171 -15.94 -14.02 4.49
C LYS A 171 -16.33 -12.76 3.73
N ALA A 172 -15.31 -12.02 3.28
CA ALA A 172 -15.52 -10.86 2.43
C ALA A 172 -16.29 -11.25 1.16
N ASP A 173 -17.20 -10.37 0.76
CA ASP A 173 -17.89 -10.43 -0.53
C ASP A 173 -17.08 -9.72 -1.63
N ALA A 174 -16.25 -8.74 -1.24
CA ALA A 174 -15.28 -8.06 -2.11
C ALA A 174 -14.09 -7.52 -1.29
N VAL A 175 -12.99 -7.27 -1.99
CA VAL A 175 -11.81 -6.58 -1.46
C VAL A 175 -11.56 -5.29 -2.24
N ILE A 176 -11.23 -4.23 -1.51
CA ILE A 176 -10.81 -2.93 -2.03
C ILE A 176 -9.37 -2.72 -1.59
N HIS A 177 -8.45 -2.81 -2.53
CA HIS A 177 -7.07 -2.42 -2.29
C HIS A 177 -6.90 -0.92 -2.53
N VAL A 178 -6.30 -0.20 -1.57
CA VAL A 178 -6.16 1.26 -1.62
C VAL A 178 -4.69 1.64 -1.71
N GLY A 179 -4.31 2.19 -2.86
CA GLY A 179 -2.94 2.64 -3.14
C GLY A 179 -2.27 1.85 -4.25
N THR A 180 -1.05 2.26 -4.60
CA THR A 180 -0.19 1.55 -5.55
C THR A 180 0.77 0.60 -4.81
N HIS A 181 1.34 -0.36 -5.53
CA HIS A 181 2.35 -1.30 -5.03
C HIS A 181 1.87 -2.27 -3.94
N GLY A 182 0.61 -2.72 -3.99
CA GLY A 182 0.23 -3.84 -3.14
C GLY A 182 1.02 -5.09 -3.53
N SER A 183 1.27 -5.94 -2.56
CA SER A 183 2.24 -7.02 -2.75
C SER A 183 1.65 -8.26 -3.44
N LEU A 184 0.33 -8.33 -3.55
CA LEU A 184 -0.38 -9.51 -4.05
C LEU A 184 -0.06 -9.80 -5.53
N GLU A 185 -0.12 -8.78 -6.38
CA GLU A 185 0.08 -8.91 -7.83
C GLU A 185 1.50 -9.32 -8.21
N PHE A 186 2.49 -9.03 -7.35
CA PHE A 186 3.89 -9.37 -7.59
C PHE A 186 4.30 -10.73 -7.02
N MET A 187 3.39 -11.43 -6.32
CA MET A 187 3.70 -12.75 -5.76
C MET A 187 4.08 -13.76 -6.85
N PRO A 188 4.97 -14.74 -6.57
CA PRO A 188 5.54 -15.61 -7.59
C PRO A 188 4.50 -16.37 -8.43
N GLY A 189 4.77 -16.50 -9.73
CA GLY A 189 3.86 -17.15 -10.69
C GLY A 189 3.93 -16.56 -12.09
N LYS A 190 3.10 -17.07 -13.00
CA LYS A 190 3.04 -16.65 -14.42
C LYS A 190 2.68 -15.17 -14.55
N GLN A 191 3.27 -14.48 -15.54
CA GLN A 191 3.02 -13.06 -15.80
C GLN A 191 1.58 -12.74 -16.23
N VAL A 192 0.90 -13.66 -16.93
CA VAL A 192 -0.48 -13.56 -17.39
C VAL A 192 -1.04 -14.98 -17.59
N GLY A 193 -2.37 -15.13 -17.57
CA GLY A 193 -3.01 -16.44 -17.73
C GLY A 193 -2.64 -17.36 -16.57
N LEU A 194 -2.99 -16.92 -15.35
CA LEU A 194 -2.64 -17.62 -14.13
C LEU A 194 -3.18 -19.05 -14.11
N SER A 195 -2.48 -19.90 -13.40
CA SER A 195 -2.91 -21.27 -13.08
C SER A 195 -3.00 -21.41 -11.56
N GLU A 196 -3.64 -22.48 -11.10
CA GLU A 196 -3.76 -22.89 -9.69
C GLU A 196 -2.44 -22.96 -8.89
N LYS A 197 -1.29 -22.93 -9.58
CA LYS A 197 0.06 -22.88 -9.01
C LYS A 197 0.60 -21.47 -8.77
N CYS A 198 -0.09 -20.44 -9.26
CA CYS A 198 0.34 -19.05 -9.15
C CYS A 198 -0.17 -18.46 -7.83
N TRP A 199 0.72 -17.88 -7.03
CA TRP A 199 0.35 -17.34 -5.72
C TRP A 199 -0.72 -16.26 -5.75
N PRO A 200 -0.70 -15.30 -6.69
CA PRO A 200 -1.77 -14.30 -6.75
C PRO A 200 -3.17 -14.94 -6.88
N ASP A 201 -3.30 -15.97 -7.72
CA ASP A 201 -4.54 -16.74 -7.92
C ASP A 201 -4.94 -17.51 -6.65
N ARG A 202 -3.98 -18.21 -6.03
CA ARG A 202 -4.18 -18.96 -4.78
C ARG A 202 -4.66 -18.09 -3.62
N LEU A 203 -4.18 -16.85 -3.54
CA LEU A 203 -4.41 -15.95 -2.41
C LEU A 203 -5.71 -15.16 -2.56
N ILE A 204 -5.95 -14.57 -3.73
CA ILE A 204 -7.18 -13.78 -3.96
C ILE A 204 -8.39 -14.68 -4.23
N GLY A 205 -8.16 -15.84 -4.83
CA GLY A 205 -9.19 -16.78 -5.25
C GLY A 205 -10.26 -16.10 -6.11
N GLU A 206 -11.52 -16.30 -5.74
CA GLU A 206 -12.67 -15.78 -6.48
C GLU A 206 -13.13 -14.39 -6.00
N LEU A 207 -12.43 -13.75 -5.06
CA LEU A 207 -12.85 -12.47 -4.50
C LEU A 207 -12.86 -11.40 -5.60
N PRO A 208 -13.99 -10.69 -5.80
CA PRO A 208 -14.01 -9.44 -6.53
C PRO A 208 -12.98 -8.48 -5.93
N ASN A 209 -11.99 -8.12 -6.73
CA ASN A 209 -10.88 -7.26 -6.33
C ASN A 209 -11.02 -5.90 -7.01
N VAL A 210 -11.37 -4.87 -6.25
CA VAL A 210 -11.38 -3.49 -6.70
C VAL A 210 -10.09 -2.83 -6.23
N TYR A 211 -9.44 -2.05 -7.09
CA TYR A 211 -8.13 -1.50 -6.80
C TYR A 211 -8.09 0.00 -7.13
N ILE A 212 -7.85 0.83 -6.12
CA ILE A 212 -7.69 2.27 -6.28
C ILE A 212 -6.25 2.56 -6.68
N TYR A 213 -6.01 2.87 -7.95
CA TYR A 213 -4.68 2.91 -8.57
C TYR A 213 -4.37 4.29 -9.18
N SER A 214 -3.11 4.73 -9.16
CA SER A 214 -2.74 6.03 -9.74
C SER A 214 -2.87 6.02 -11.27
N VAL A 215 -3.39 7.11 -11.86
CA VAL A 215 -3.47 7.29 -13.31
C VAL A 215 -2.10 7.37 -13.98
N ASN A 216 -1.06 7.82 -13.26
CA ASN A 216 0.30 7.96 -13.80
C ASN A 216 1.09 6.64 -13.83
N ASN A 217 0.55 5.54 -13.29
CA ASN A 217 1.23 4.24 -13.22
C ASN A 217 0.44 3.12 -13.94
N PRO A 218 0.21 3.25 -15.27
CA PRO A 218 -0.60 2.29 -16.03
C PRO A 218 0.11 0.94 -16.23
N SER A 219 1.45 0.92 -16.22
CA SER A 219 2.26 -0.29 -16.41
C SER A 219 2.04 -1.27 -15.26
N GLU A 220 2.18 -0.83 -14.02
CA GLU A 220 1.94 -1.70 -12.86
C GLU A 220 0.45 -1.97 -12.65
N GLY A 221 -0.43 -1.00 -12.92
CA GLY A 221 -1.88 -1.25 -12.92
C GLY A 221 -2.25 -2.41 -13.85
N SER A 222 -1.60 -2.51 -15.01
CA SER A 222 -1.80 -3.64 -15.92
C SER A 222 -1.35 -4.98 -15.33
N ILE A 223 -0.35 -4.99 -14.45
CA ILE A 223 0.09 -6.19 -13.72
C ILE A 223 -1.00 -6.62 -12.73
N ALA A 224 -1.54 -5.68 -11.95
CA ALA A 224 -2.66 -5.95 -11.04
C ALA A 224 -3.88 -6.53 -11.78
N LYS A 225 -4.27 -5.94 -12.93
CA LYS A 225 -5.36 -6.50 -13.77
C LYS A 225 -5.09 -7.96 -14.19
N ARG A 226 -3.87 -8.25 -14.64
CA ARG A 226 -3.50 -9.56 -15.20
C ARG A 226 -3.23 -10.63 -14.14
N ARG A 227 -2.83 -10.23 -12.93
CA ARG A 227 -2.34 -11.13 -11.89
C ARG A 227 -3.20 -11.18 -10.64
N SER A 228 -4.05 -10.20 -10.35
CA SER A 228 -4.93 -10.24 -9.16
C SER A 228 -6.41 -10.06 -9.49
N TYR A 229 -6.77 -10.17 -10.78
CA TYR A 229 -8.14 -10.00 -11.28
C TYR A 229 -8.75 -8.65 -10.90
N ALA A 230 -7.89 -7.63 -10.78
CA ALA A 230 -8.25 -6.32 -10.28
C ALA A 230 -9.10 -5.54 -11.29
N GLU A 231 -10.20 -4.97 -10.82
CA GLU A 231 -10.89 -3.86 -11.49
C GLU A 231 -10.28 -2.55 -10.98
N LEU A 232 -9.62 -1.81 -11.87
CA LEU A 232 -8.92 -0.58 -11.50
C LEU A 232 -9.84 0.63 -11.56
N ILE A 233 -9.90 1.37 -10.46
CA ILE A 233 -10.49 2.70 -10.41
C ILE A 233 -9.34 3.69 -10.24
N SER A 234 -9.11 4.52 -11.25
CA SER A 234 -7.99 5.44 -11.27
C SER A 234 -8.24 6.67 -10.39
N TYR A 235 -7.23 7.13 -9.65
CA TYR A 235 -7.20 8.46 -9.03
C TYR A 235 -6.18 9.38 -9.71
N LEU A 236 -6.40 10.69 -9.56
CA LEU A 236 -5.52 11.73 -10.08
C LEU A 236 -4.34 11.95 -9.14
N THR A 237 -3.16 12.17 -9.70
CA THR A 237 -1.99 12.61 -8.94
C THR A 237 -2.26 13.99 -8.31
N PRO A 238 -1.54 14.37 -7.24
CA PRO A 238 -1.62 15.72 -6.69
C PRO A 238 -1.41 16.78 -7.77
N PRO A 239 -2.05 17.95 -7.65
CA PRO A 239 -1.83 19.04 -8.56
C PRO A 239 -0.35 19.45 -8.52
N VAL A 240 0.26 19.54 -9.70
CA VAL A 240 1.66 19.91 -9.84
C VAL A 240 1.78 21.43 -9.73
N GLU A 241 2.69 21.89 -8.89
CA GLU A 241 3.07 23.30 -8.79
C GLU A 241 4.53 23.51 -9.21
N ASN A 242 4.86 24.74 -9.61
CA ASN A 242 6.25 25.09 -9.83
C ASN A 242 6.99 25.07 -8.49
N ALA A 243 8.09 24.32 -8.39
CA ALA A 243 8.89 24.21 -7.17
C ALA A 243 9.39 25.58 -6.64
N GLY A 244 9.44 26.59 -7.51
CA GLY A 244 9.93 27.92 -7.19
C GLY A 244 11.41 27.90 -6.84
N LEU A 245 11.89 29.02 -6.29
CA LEU A 245 13.21 29.10 -5.66
C LEU A 245 12.99 29.50 -4.21
N TYR A 246 13.79 28.92 -3.31
CA TYR A 246 13.69 29.18 -1.88
C TYR A 246 15.06 29.51 -1.29
N LYS A 247 15.07 30.29 -0.21
CA LYS A 247 16.28 30.66 0.54
C LYS A 247 17.38 31.21 -0.39
N GLU A 248 18.57 30.66 -0.31
CA GLU A 248 19.76 31.07 -1.06
C GLU A 248 19.59 30.94 -2.58
N LEU A 249 18.75 30.01 -3.08
CA LEU A 249 18.44 29.93 -4.51
C LEU A 249 17.64 31.15 -5.01
N ALA A 250 16.77 31.72 -4.15
CA ALA A 250 16.07 32.96 -4.47
C ALA A 250 17.03 34.15 -4.50
N GLY A 251 17.95 34.22 -3.52
CA GLY A 251 19.01 35.25 -3.51
C GLY A 251 19.96 35.16 -4.70
N LEU A 252 20.33 33.94 -5.14
CA LEU A 252 21.11 33.76 -6.37
C LEU A 252 20.38 34.28 -7.61
N LYS A 253 19.05 34.09 -7.70
CA LYS A 253 18.25 34.67 -8.79
C LYS A 253 18.24 36.19 -8.76
N GLU A 254 18.21 36.80 -7.57
CA GLU A 254 18.32 38.26 -7.41
C GLU A 254 19.70 38.75 -7.88
N LEU A 255 20.79 38.13 -7.44
CA LEU A 255 22.14 38.45 -7.91
C LEU A 255 22.28 38.36 -9.44
N LEU A 256 21.71 37.31 -10.05
CA LEU A 256 21.67 37.15 -11.51
C LEU A 256 20.82 38.24 -12.18
N SER A 257 19.73 38.66 -11.57
CA SER A 257 18.90 39.76 -12.06
C SER A 257 19.65 41.08 -12.03
N ASP A 258 20.31 41.38 -10.91
CA ASP A 258 21.09 42.60 -10.70
C ASP A 258 22.27 42.66 -11.67
N TYR A 259 23.00 41.55 -11.83
CA TYR A 259 24.09 41.43 -12.79
C TYR A 259 23.64 41.72 -14.24
N ARG A 260 22.43 41.30 -14.61
CA ARG A 260 21.86 41.56 -15.95
C ARG A 260 21.42 43.01 -16.14
N GLN A 261 21.08 43.71 -15.05
CA GLN A 261 20.62 45.10 -15.09
C GLN A 261 21.78 46.10 -14.94
N ALA A 262 22.87 45.70 -14.28
CA ALA A 262 24.05 46.52 -14.09
C ALA A 262 24.65 46.98 -15.43
N ARG A 263 24.92 48.29 -15.51
CA ARG A 263 25.50 48.93 -16.71
C ARG A 263 26.98 49.28 -16.53
N ASP A 264 27.45 49.35 -15.29
CA ASP A 264 28.85 49.60 -14.96
C ASP A 264 29.65 48.29 -14.98
N GLU A 265 30.83 48.33 -15.59
CA GLU A 265 31.69 47.15 -15.77
C GLU A 265 32.19 46.62 -14.42
N LYS A 266 32.56 47.51 -13.49
CA LYS A 266 33.12 47.09 -12.18
C LYS A 266 32.04 46.49 -11.27
N GLU A 267 30.84 47.06 -11.29
CA GLU A 267 29.69 46.50 -10.58
C GLU A 267 29.37 45.09 -11.10
N ARG A 268 29.43 44.87 -12.43
CA ARG A 268 29.25 43.54 -13.02
C ARG A 268 30.32 42.55 -12.58
N GLU A 269 31.60 42.95 -12.55
CA GLU A 269 32.68 42.07 -12.07
C GLU A 269 32.45 41.60 -10.62
N HIS A 270 32.05 42.52 -9.72
CA HIS A 270 31.74 42.16 -8.32
C HIS A 270 30.53 41.24 -8.20
N LEU A 271 29.44 41.54 -8.91
CA LEU A 271 28.23 40.71 -8.92
C LEU A 271 28.53 39.32 -9.49
N PHE A 272 29.38 39.22 -10.52
CA PHE A 272 29.80 37.94 -11.08
C PHE A 272 30.54 37.07 -10.06
N ALA A 273 31.51 37.63 -9.34
CA ALA A 273 32.23 36.91 -8.29
C ALA A 273 31.28 36.42 -7.17
N ALA A 274 30.31 37.26 -6.77
CA ALA A 274 29.30 36.89 -5.78
C ALA A 274 28.35 35.77 -6.28
N ILE A 275 28.01 35.78 -7.57
CA ILE A 275 27.24 34.71 -8.22
C ILE A 275 28.04 33.40 -8.21
N GLU A 276 29.33 33.42 -8.57
CA GLU A 276 30.18 32.23 -8.56
C GLU A 276 30.31 31.64 -7.15
N GLU A 277 30.61 32.47 -6.15
CA GLU A 277 30.70 32.03 -4.75
C GLU A 277 29.38 31.42 -4.28
N SER A 278 28.25 32.07 -4.61
CA SER A 278 26.93 31.57 -4.24
C SER A 278 26.56 30.28 -4.99
N ALA A 279 26.99 30.11 -6.24
CA ALA A 279 26.76 28.89 -7.01
C ALA A 279 27.53 27.70 -6.42
N VAL A 280 28.80 27.91 -6.03
CA VAL A 280 29.63 26.87 -5.37
C VAL A 280 29.04 26.49 -4.01
N ARG A 281 28.64 27.47 -3.19
CA ARG A 281 27.99 27.21 -1.89
C ARG A 281 26.68 26.42 -2.05
N LEU A 282 25.95 26.66 -3.14
CA LEU A 282 24.70 25.97 -3.46
C LEU A 282 24.90 24.64 -4.20
N HIS A 283 26.16 24.24 -4.45
CA HIS A 283 26.51 23.03 -5.20
C HIS A 283 25.91 23.01 -6.62
N LEU A 284 25.87 24.19 -7.25
CA LEU A 284 25.45 24.36 -8.65
C LEU A 284 26.64 24.39 -9.61
N ASP A 285 27.86 24.32 -9.08
CA ASP A 285 29.06 24.06 -9.86
C ASP A 285 29.06 22.59 -10.34
N ALA A 286 29.14 22.41 -11.66
CA ALA A 286 29.32 21.09 -12.23
C ALA A 286 30.73 20.59 -11.89
N ASN A 287 30.82 19.42 -11.25
CA ASN A 287 32.03 18.60 -11.34
C ASN A 287 32.21 18.09 -12.77
#